data_AF-A0A9E3N6A7-F1
#
_entry.id   AF-A0A9E3N6A7-F1
#
_cell.length_a   1.000
_cell.length_b   1.000
_cell.length_c   1.000
_cell.angle_alpha   90.00
_cell.angle_beta   90.00
_cell.angle_gamma   90.00
#
_symmetry.space_group_name_H-M   'P 1'
#
loop_
_entity.id
_entity.type
_entity.pdbx_description
1 polymer ?
#
loop_
_entity_poly.entity_id
_entity_poly.type
_entity_poly.pdbx_seq_one_letter_code
_entity_poly.pdbx_strand_id
1 'polypeptide(L)' 'MAKILTLPDSHAAPLTIRAKALVFHDPQSRLLLDHVERLARSDATVLVTGETGTGKELIARHIHATSGRES' A
#
# COMPACT_ATOMS: atom_id res chain seq x y z
N MET A 1 -8.17 13.08 11.51
CA MET A 1 -7.28 13.49 10.40
C MET A 1 -6.86 12.26 9.64
N ALA A 2 -7.07 12.23 8.31
CA ALA A 2 -6.68 11.10 7.46
C ALA A 2 -5.18 11.16 7.16
N LYS A 3 -4.48 10.02 7.27
CA LYS A 3 -3.06 9.89 6.91
C LYS A 3 -2.99 9.53 5.43
N ILE A 4 -2.43 10.43 4.60
CA ILE A 4 -2.24 10.21 3.16
C ILE A 4 -0.77 9.81 2.95
N LEU A 5 -0.54 8.65 2.35
CA LEU A 5 0.79 8.20 1.94
C LEU A 5 0.91 8.41 0.43
N THR A 6 1.79 9.34 0.03
CA THR A 6 2.08 9.66 -1.37
C THR A 6 3.50 9.18 -1.68
N LEU A 7 3.66 8.44 -2.78
CA LEU A 7 4.97 7.99 -3.27
C LEU A 7 5.61 9.09 -4.15
N PRO A 8 6.89 9.44 -3.95
CA PRO A 8 7.57 10.40 -4.82
C PRO A 8 7.91 9.80 -6.20
N ASP A 9 7.90 10.67 -7.21
CA ASP A 9 8.22 10.48 -8.64
C ASP A 9 7.19 9.77 -9.54
N SER A 10 6.33 10.60 -10.14
CA SER A 10 5.29 10.23 -11.12
C SER A 10 5.53 10.74 -12.55
N HIS A 11 6.74 11.15 -12.92
CA HIS A 11 6.99 11.86 -14.18
C HIS A 11 7.31 10.99 -15.41
N ALA A 12 7.37 9.66 -15.31
CA ALA A 12 7.79 8.81 -16.44
C ALA A 12 6.87 7.60 -16.73
N ALA A 13 5.62 7.61 -16.26
CA ALA A 13 4.66 6.58 -16.64
C ALA A 13 3.57 7.18 -17.54
N PRO A 14 3.22 6.54 -18.68
CA PRO A 14 2.11 6.97 -19.52
C PRO A 14 0.86 7.11 -18.65
N LEU A 15 -0.03 8.06 -19.00
CA LEU A 15 -1.31 8.39 -18.34
C LEU A 15 -2.29 7.19 -18.35
N THR A 16 -1.85 6.07 -17.81
CA THR A 16 -2.66 4.93 -17.49
C THR A 16 -3.47 5.34 -16.27
N ILE A 17 -4.78 5.10 -16.35
CA ILE A 17 -5.78 5.33 -15.30
C ILE A 17 -5.53 4.31 -14.17
N ARG A 18 -4.31 4.31 -13.60
CA ARG A 18 -3.88 3.44 -12.52
C ARG A 18 -3.80 4.28 -11.27
N ALA A 19 -4.50 3.85 -10.23
CA ALA A 19 -4.51 4.50 -8.94
C ALA A 19 -3.07 4.66 -8.42
N LYS A 20 -2.70 5.88 -8.04
CA LYS A 20 -1.33 6.23 -7.58
C LYS A 20 -1.22 6.41 -6.07
N ALA A 21 -2.35 6.40 -5.36
CA ALA A 21 -2.41 6.66 -3.93
C ALA A 21 -3.42 5.73 -3.24
N LEU A 22 -3.18 5.46 -1.96
CA LEU A 22 -4.09 4.77 -1.06
C LEU A 22 -4.63 5.77 -0.03
N VAL A 23 -5.93 5.74 0.24
CA VAL A 23 -6.58 6.59 1.24
C VAL A 23 -7.25 5.71 2.29
N PHE A 24 -6.89 5.88 3.56
CA PHE A 24 -7.46 5.15 4.68
C PHE A 24 -8.26 6.12 5.56
N HIS A 25 -9.59 6.17 5.37
CA HIS A 25 -10.45 7.18 5.99
C HIS A 25 -11.30 6.62 7.14
N ASP A 26 -11.86 5.44 6.98
CA ASP A 26 -12.69 4.79 8.00
C ASP A 26 -11.84 4.03 9.05
N PRO A 27 -12.42 3.62 10.20
CA PRO A 27 -11.69 2.92 11.24
C PRO A 27 -11.08 1.58 10.80
N GLN A 28 -11.75 0.82 9.93
CA GLN A 28 -11.27 -0.49 9.49
C GLN A 28 -10.06 -0.33 8.55
N SER A 29 -10.12 0.62 7.61
CA SER A 29 -8.99 0.90 6.74
C SER A 29 -7.78 1.44 7.51
N ARG A 30 -7.99 2.24 8.57
CA ARG A 30 -6.89 2.66 9.45
C ARG A 30 -6.24 1.49 10.21
N LEU A 31 -7.03 0.55 10.73
CA LEU A 31 -6.50 -0.67 11.36
C LEU A 31 -5.72 -1.53 10.36
N LEU A 32 -6.19 -1.61 9.12
CA LEU A 32 -5.46 -2.28 8.04
C LEU A 32 -4.09 -1.62 7.81
N LEU A 33 -4.02 -0.29 7.78
CA LEU A 33 -2.74 0.42 7.63
C LEU A 33 -1.77 0.08 8.77
N ASP A 34 -2.25 0.06 10.02
CA ASP A 34 -1.42 -0.31 11.18
C ASP A 34 -0.93 -1.77 11.10
N HIS A 35 -1.73 -2.67 10.53
CA HIS A 35 -1.33 -4.06 10.27
C HIS A 35 -0.24 -4.12 9.20
N VAL A 36 -0.44 -3.39 8.10
CA VAL A 36 0.49 -3.30 6.97
C VAL A 36 1.84 -2.74 7.42
N GLU A 37 1.88 -1.63 8.17
CA GLU A 37 3.12 -1.02 8.68
C GLU A 37 3.87 -1.93 9.68
N ARG A 38 3.16 -2.80 10.41
CA ARG A 38 3.79 -3.82 11.27
C ARG A 38 4.34 -4.99 10.47
N LEU A 39 3.60 -5.48 9.48
CA LEU A 39 4.02 -6.60 8.63
C LEU A 39 5.22 -6.24 7.76
N ALA A 40 5.28 -5.02 7.25
CA ALA A 40 6.42 -4.54 6.45
C ALA A 40 7.74 -4.65 7.22
N ARG A 41 7.75 -4.35 8.53
CA ARG A 41 8.95 -4.45 9.39
C ARG A 41 9.30 -5.87 9.84
N SER A 42 8.48 -6.86 9.50
CA SER A 42 8.69 -8.26 9.87
C SER A 42 9.27 -9.05 8.72
N ASP A 43 9.90 -10.20 9.03
CA ASP A 43 10.42 -11.14 8.02
C ASP A 43 9.36 -12.12 7.47
N ALA A 44 8.11 -12.04 7.93
CA ALA A 44 7.04 -12.94 7.50
C ALA A 44 6.65 -12.79 6.02
N THR A 45 6.26 -13.90 5.39
CA THR A 45 5.62 -13.89 4.06
C THR A 45 4.17 -13.43 4.19
N VAL A 46 3.75 -12.48 3.34
CA VAL A 46 2.42 -11.87 3.39
C VAL A 46 1.59 -12.24 2.15
N LEU A 47 0.35 -12.67 2.36
CA LEU A 47 -0.66 -12.85 1.31
C LEU A 47 -1.71 -11.74 1.41
N VAL A 48 -1.89 -10.96 0.34
CA VAL A 48 -2.90 -9.89 0.30
C VAL A 48 -4.13 -10.36 -0.49
N THR A 49 -5.27 -10.46 0.18
CA THR A 49 -6.54 -10.96 -0.37
C THR A 49 -7.64 -9.88 -0.41
N GLY A 50 -8.68 -10.10 -1.21
CA GLY A 50 -9.85 -9.21 -1.32
C GLY A 50 -10.37 -9.10 -2.75
N GLU A 51 -11.46 -8.36 -2.94
CA GLU A 51 -12.18 -8.26 -4.22
C GLU A 51 -11.43 -7.44 -5.28
N THR A 52 -11.82 -7.58 -6.55
CA THR A 52 -11.25 -6.78 -7.65
C THR A 52 -11.49 -5.29 -7.41
N GLY A 53 -10.47 -4.45 -7.65
CA GLY A 53 -10.57 -3.00 -7.48
C GLY A 53 -10.33 -2.45 -6.06
N THR A 54 -10.11 -3.31 -5.05
CA THR A 54 -9.87 -2.89 -3.64
C THR A 54 -8.45 -2.38 -3.35
N GLY A 55 -7.59 -2.21 -4.36
CA GLY A 55 -6.24 -1.64 -4.17
C GLY A 55 -5.18 -2.57 -3.60
N LYS A 56 -5.40 -3.90 -3.61
CA LYS A 56 -4.45 -4.91 -3.09
C LYS A 56 -3.04 -4.81 -3.64
N GLU A 57 -2.91 -4.50 -4.92
CA GLU A 57 -1.60 -4.32 -5.58
C GLU A 57 -0.83 -3.14 -4.96
N LEU A 58 -1.50 -2.02 -4.67
CA LEU A 58 -0.88 -0.88 -4.02
C LEU A 58 -0.47 -1.21 -2.58
N ILE A 59 -1.27 -2.00 -1.86
CA ILE A 59 -0.92 -2.47 -0.51
C ILE A 59 0.33 -3.35 -0.55
N ALA A 60 0.40 -4.33 -1.46
CA ALA A 60 1.56 -5.20 -1.62
C ALA A 60 2.82 -4.40 -1.98
N ARG A 61 2.70 -3.44 -2.91
CA ARG A 61 3.81 -2.53 -3.27
C ARG A 61 4.26 -1.68 -2.09
N HIS A 62 3.32 -1.20 -1.27
CA HIS A 62 3.66 -0.43 -0.07
C HIS A 62 4.38 -1.28 0.98
N ILE A 63 3.91 -2.50 1.25
CA ILE A 63 4.60 -3.45 2.15
C ILE A 63 6.03 -3.68 1.66
N HIS A 64 6.18 -4.00 0.37
CA HIS A 64 7.48 -4.28 -0.20
C HIS A 64 8.42 -3.06 -0.07
N ALA A 65 7.99 -1.87 -0.51
CA ALA A 65 8.77 -0.65 -0.47
C ALA A 65 9.19 -0.21 0.95
N THR A 66 8.41 -0.58 1.97
CA THR A 66 8.69 -0.23 3.38
C THR A 66 9.35 -1.35 4.17
N SER A 67 9.55 -2.52 3.56
CA SER A 67 10.12 -3.69 4.24
C SER A 67 11.65 -3.72 4.30
N GLY A 68 12.34 -2.87 3.53
CA GLY A 68 13.80 -2.90 3.42
C GLY A 68 14.36 -4.15 2.73
N ARG A 69 13.49 -5.02 2.21
CA ARG A 69 13.85 -6.20 1.44
C ARG A 69 14.07 -5.78 -0.01
N GLU A 70 15.21 -6.15 -0.56
CA GLU A 70 15.46 -5.99 -2.00
C GLU A 70 14.62 -7.02 -2.77
N SER A 71 13.97 -6.59 -3.86
CA SER A 71 13.37 -7.48 -4.87
C SER A 71 14.39 -7.82 -5.94
#